data_AF-A0A9W6VAP5-F1
#
_entry.id   AF-A0A9W6VAP5-F1
#
_cell.length_a   1.000
_cell.length_b   1.000
_cell.length_c   1.000
_cell.angle_alpha   90.00
_cell.angle_beta   90.00
_cell.angle_gamma   90.00
#
_symmetry.space_group_name_H-M   'P 1'
#
loop_
_entity.id
_entity.type
_entity.pdbx_description
1 polymer ?
#
loop_
_entity_poly.entity_id
_entity_poly.type
_entity_poly.pdbx_seq_one_letter_code
_entity_poly.pdbx_strand_id
1 'polypeptide(L)'
;MTALRDEPVLPTTPRVALSAEPPTVTTAPVGPAQPARAQPAGNPLYQAAEHFLRGFHGARPKAGPLDPRLAKVRAEIAATGTYRHTPAELAYGARLALRESGWCPESIPWRGLLVRDLREVRAAEDVAAECVRHLRMAAAAGAIRPVVSVFAPDSPWRPGPRIRNDQLVRYAGYREPSHVLGDRRYVDFTTGVGKLGWRPPTPRGRFDLLPLVIESGDEGVRLFPIPRDAVLEVRLTHPELPWFAELGLRWHAVPVIANTRLRIGGIDYPAAPYNGVYICRAIGEDVLGEDAAYGLATVVAERLGLDTSRERTLWRDRAALELNRAVLHSFDQAGVSIEHSAEVYLPASDTRDRPAFLR
;
A
#
# COMPACT_ATOMS: atom_id res chain seq x y z
N MET A 1 43.20 -15.50 43.16
CA MET A 1 43.22 -14.02 43.09
C MET A 1 44.13 -13.68 41.92
N THR A 2 43.69 -13.17 40.77
CA THR A 2 42.66 -12.16 40.51
C THR A 2 42.14 -12.33 39.08
N ALA A 3 40.88 -11.96 38.88
CA ALA A 3 40.09 -12.11 37.66
C ALA A 3 40.54 -11.19 36.51
N LEU A 4 40.38 -11.68 35.27
CA LEU A 4 40.15 -10.85 34.10
C LEU A 4 38.89 -11.39 33.40
N ARG A 5 37.92 -10.49 33.24
CA ARG A 5 36.59 -10.73 32.68
C ARG A 5 36.67 -10.57 31.17
N ASP A 6 36.26 -11.59 30.42
CA ASP A 6 35.92 -11.47 29.00
C ASP A 6 34.43 -11.15 28.87
N GLU A 7 34.11 -9.97 28.32
CA GLU A 7 32.75 -9.63 27.87
C GLU A 7 32.51 -10.18 26.45
N PRO A 8 31.30 -10.70 26.14
CA PRO A 8 30.96 -11.11 24.79
C PRO A 8 30.56 -9.92 23.91
N VAL A 9 31.30 -9.76 22.81
CA VAL A 9 31.01 -8.82 21.71
C VAL A 9 29.73 -9.25 20.98
N LEU A 10 28.72 -8.38 20.98
CA LEU A 10 27.48 -8.53 20.22
C LEU A 10 27.74 -8.37 18.70
N PRO A 11 27.20 -9.23 17.82
CA PRO A 11 27.27 -8.99 16.38
C PRO A 11 26.31 -7.87 15.96
N THR A 12 26.89 -6.86 15.34
CA THR A 12 26.23 -5.72 14.69
C THR A 12 25.46 -6.18 13.45
N THR A 13 24.18 -5.83 13.39
CA THR A 13 23.28 -6.06 12.25
C THR A 13 23.68 -5.18 11.05
N PRO A 14 23.81 -5.72 9.83
CA PRO A 14 23.99 -4.88 8.65
C PRO A 14 22.68 -4.17 8.29
N ARG A 15 22.77 -2.85 8.23
CA ARG A 15 21.75 -1.89 7.84
C ARG A 15 21.66 -1.87 6.31
N VAL A 16 20.57 -2.37 5.74
CA VAL A 16 20.30 -2.23 4.30
C VAL A 16 19.95 -0.76 4.04
N ALA A 17 20.89 -0.06 3.41
CA ALA A 17 20.73 1.29 2.90
C ALA A 17 20.19 1.24 1.47
N LEU A 18 18.99 1.79 1.27
CA LEU A 18 18.59 2.29 -0.04
C LEU A 18 19.17 3.70 -0.16
N SER A 19 20.32 3.81 -0.84
CA SER A 19 20.89 5.09 -1.24
C SER A 19 20.21 5.60 -2.50
N ALA A 20 19.63 6.79 -2.42
CA ALA A 20 19.72 7.79 -3.48
C ALA A 20 20.10 9.12 -2.79
N GLU A 21 21.27 9.63 -3.16
CA GLU A 21 21.98 10.73 -2.52
C GLU A 21 21.35 12.13 -2.71
N PRO A 22 21.70 13.10 -1.83
CA PRO A 22 21.06 14.40 -1.70
C PRO A 22 21.68 15.47 -2.63
N PRO A 23 20.98 16.58 -2.95
CA PRO A 23 21.62 17.70 -3.61
C PRO A 23 22.40 18.60 -2.63
N THR A 24 23.57 19.01 -3.11
CA THR A 24 24.67 19.77 -2.53
C THR A 24 24.29 21.09 -1.86
N VAL A 25 24.90 21.35 -0.69
CA VAL A 25 24.87 22.65 0.02
C VAL A 25 25.85 23.62 -0.63
N THR A 26 25.34 24.70 -1.21
CA THR A 26 26.12 25.90 -1.53
C THR A 26 25.82 26.98 -0.50
N THR A 27 26.82 27.35 0.29
CA THR A 27 26.77 28.47 1.24
C THR A 27 27.01 29.79 0.53
N ALA A 28 26.08 30.74 0.64
CA ALA A 28 26.25 32.16 0.31
C ALA A 28 25.76 33.03 1.49
N PRO A 29 26.28 34.26 1.67
CA PRO A 29 26.37 34.92 2.98
C PRO A 29 25.06 35.58 3.46
N VAL A 30 24.96 35.68 4.78
CA VAL A 30 23.85 36.28 5.53
C VAL A 30 23.82 37.81 5.36
N GLY A 31 22.78 38.32 4.71
CA GLY A 31 22.38 39.74 4.73
C GLY A 31 21.34 40.03 5.82
N PRO A 32 21.16 41.29 6.26
CA PRO A 32 20.46 41.60 7.50
C PRO A 32 18.94 41.38 7.38
N ALA A 33 18.37 40.84 8.45
CA ALA A 33 16.95 40.53 8.58
C ALA A 33 16.07 41.79 8.48
N GLN A 34 15.18 41.82 7.49
CA GLN A 34 14.02 42.71 7.49
C GLN A 34 12.90 42.12 8.37
N PRO A 35 12.16 42.94 9.14
CA PRO A 35 11.14 42.42 10.02
C PRO A 35 9.94 41.95 9.20
N ALA A 36 9.73 40.64 9.17
CA ALA A 36 8.50 40.06 8.68
C ALA A 36 7.33 40.55 9.55
N ARG A 37 6.43 41.34 8.96
CA ARG A 37 5.09 41.55 9.52
C ARG A 37 4.39 40.20 9.56
N ALA A 38 4.39 39.57 10.74
CA ALA A 38 3.62 38.36 10.98
C ALA A 38 2.13 38.68 10.77
N GLN A 39 1.56 38.23 9.66
CA GLN A 39 0.12 38.05 9.56
C GLN A 39 -0.29 37.00 10.61
N PRO A 40 -1.41 37.16 11.33
CA PRO A 40 -1.87 36.13 12.25
C PRO A 40 -2.10 34.86 11.45
N ALA A 41 -1.31 33.82 11.70
CA ALA A 41 -1.41 32.55 10.99
C ALA A 41 -2.82 31.99 11.24
N GLY A 42 -3.67 32.04 10.21
CA GLY A 42 -5.01 31.46 10.26
C GLY A 42 -4.95 29.98 10.62
N ASN A 43 -6.08 29.42 11.10
CA ASN A 43 -6.18 28.01 11.46
C ASN A 43 -5.66 27.10 10.31
N PRO A 44 -4.59 26.30 10.51
CA PRO A 44 -3.98 25.48 9.46
C PRO A 44 -4.95 24.48 8.81
N LEU A 45 -5.89 23.94 9.58
CA LEU A 45 -6.93 23.05 9.05
C LEU A 45 -7.85 23.81 8.07
N TYR A 46 -8.23 25.04 8.42
CA TYR A 46 -9.05 25.87 7.54
C TYR A 46 -8.30 26.22 6.25
N GLN A 47 -7.01 26.53 6.31
CA GLN A 47 -6.19 26.80 5.12
C GLN A 47 -6.12 25.58 4.18
N ALA A 48 -5.88 24.39 4.73
CA ALA A 48 -5.88 23.15 3.96
C ALA A 48 -7.26 22.85 3.34
N ALA A 49 -8.34 23.07 4.10
CA ALA A 49 -9.70 22.91 3.62
C ALA A 49 -10.03 23.90 2.49
N GLU A 50 -9.65 25.17 2.65
CA GLU A 50 -9.87 26.22 1.65
C GLU A 50 -9.13 25.91 0.35
N HIS A 51 -7.86 25.51 0.43
CA HIS A 51 -7.07 25.12 -0.75
C HIS A 51 -7.75 23.97 -1.52
N PHE A 52 -8.13 22.91 -0.80
CA PHE A 52 -8.81 21.76 -1.39
C PHE A 52 -10.17 22.14 -2.03
N LEU A 53 -10.99 22.93 -1.34
CA LEU A 53 -12.32 23.32 -1.82
C LEU A 53 -12.25 24.25 -3.03
N ARG A 54 -11.26 25.15 -3.11
CA ARG A 54 -10.98 25.94 -4.32
C ARG A 54 -10.69 25.02 -5.51
N GLY A 55 -9.86 24.01 -5.32
CA GLY A 55 -9.59 22.99 -6.34
C GLY A 55 -10.84 22.21 -6.76
N PHE A 56 -11.66 21.77 -5.80
CA PHE A 56 -12.90 21.05 -6.06
C PHE A 56 -13.94 21.88 -6.85
N HIS A 57 -14.20 23.12 -6.42
CA HIS A 57 -15.15 24.01 -7.10
C HIS A 57 -14.64 24.46 -8.47
N GLY A 58 -13.33 24.65 -8.64
CA GLY A 58 -12.71 24.92 -9.94
C GLY A 58 -12.89 23.76 -10.92
N ALA A 59 -12.70 22.52 -10.46
CA ALA A 59 -12.93 21.31 -11.27
C ALA A 59 -14.41 20.99 -11.48
N ARG A 60 -15.31 21.52 -10.64
CA ARG A 60 -16.76 21.29 -10.71
C ARG A 60 -17.56 22.58 -10.54
N PRO A 61 -17.67 23.42 -11.59
CA PRO A 61 -18.43 24.66 -11.54
C PRO A 61 -19.91 24.48 -11.14
N LYS A 62 -20.48 23.30 -11.42
CA LYS A 62 -21.86 22.94 -11.03
C LYS A 62 -22.05 22.67 -9.52
N ALA A 63 -20.98 22.69 -8.72
CA ALA A 63 -21.06 22.53 -7.27
C ALA A 63 -21.66 23.77 -6.55
N GLY A 64 -21.89 24.86 -7.29
CA GLY A 64 -22.41 26.11 -6.73
C GLY A 64 -21.30 27.03 -6.21
N PRO A 65 -21.68 28.17 -5.60
CA PRO A 65 -20.73 29.15 -5.10
C PRO A 65 -19.88 28.59 -3.96
N LEU A 66 -18.58 28.93 -3.96
CA LEU A 66 -17.62 28.47 -2.97
C LEU A 66 -17.78 29.15 -1.60
N ASP A 67 -18.09 30.45 -1.58
CA ASP A 67 -18.08 31.25 -0.34
C ASP A 67 -19.04 30.73 0.76
N PRO A 68 -20.28 30.32 0.45
CA PRO A 68 -21.17 29.71 1.45
C PRO A 68 -20.59 28.41 2.03
N ARG A 69 -19.91 27.61 1.20
CA ARG A 69 -19.28 26.36 1.66
C ARG A 69 -18.09 26.66 2.58
N LEU A 70 -17.25 27.63 2.25
CA LEU A 70 -16.13 28.08 3.11
C LEU A 70 -16.63 28.62 4.45
N ALA A 71 -17.70 29.41 4.45
CA ALA A 71 -18.31 29.91 5.69
C ALA A 71 -18.80 28.77 6.59
N LYS A 72 -19.47 27.77 5.99
CA LYS A 72 -19.92 26.56 6.71
C LYS A 72 -18.74 25.77 7.30
N VAL A 73 -17.68 25.54 6.53
CA VAL A 73 -16.48 24.84 7.02
C VAL A 73 -15.81 25.60 8.16
N ARG A 74 -15.69 26.93 8.05
CA ARG A 74 -15.15 27.76 9.13
C ARG A 74 -15.97 27.61 10.42
N ALA A 75 -17.30 27.62 10.32
CA ALA A 75 -18.19 27.45 11.45
C ALA A 75 -18.09 26.04 12.07
N GLU A 76 -18.03 24.98 11.24
CA GLU A 76 -17.85 23.60 11.70
C GLU A 76 -16.52 23.42 12.47
N ILE A 77 -15.42 23.96 11.93
CA ILE A 77 -14.10 23.91 12.57
C ILE A 77 -14.11 24.67 13.89
N ALA A 78 -14.72 25.87 13.94
CA ALA A 78 -14.82 26.64 15.17
C ALA A 78 -15.65 25.91 16.25
N ALA A 79 -16.71 25.21 15.85
CA ALA A 79 -17.61 24.52 16.79
C ALA A 79 -17.08 23.16 17.26
N THR A 80 -16.37 22.42 16.40
CA THR A 80 -16.02 21.01 16.66
C THR A 80 -14.52 20.72 16.60
N GLY A 81 -13.70 21.66 16.14
CA GLY A 81 -12.28 21.43 15.88
C GLY A 81 -12.00 20.67 14.58
N THR A 82 -13.03 20.31 13.80
CA THR A 82 -12.91 19.62 12.51
C THR A 82 -14.04 20.01 11.55
N TYR A 83 -14.08 19.45 10.34
CA TYR A 83 -15.21 19.60 9.41
C TYR A 83 -15.47 18.31 8.64
N ARG A 84 -16.66 18.20 8.04
CA ARG A 84 -17.04 17.01 7.26
C ARG A 84 -17.11 17.33 5.77
N HIS A 85 -16.42 16.51 4.98
CA HIS A 85 -16.55 16.54 3.52
C HIS A 85 -17.96 16.13 3.08
N THR A 86 -18.46 16.71 1.99
CA THR A 86 -19.62 16.13 1.28
C THR A 86 -19.21 14.84 0.56
N PRO A 87 -20.15 13.95 0.19
CA PRO A 87 -19.82 12.76 -0.60
C PRO A 87 -19.11 13.10 -1.93
N ALA A 88 -19.48 14.22 -2.56
CA ALA A 88 -18.86 14.67 -3.80
C ALA A 88 -17.42 15.17 -3.61
N GLU A 89 -17.16 15.90 -2.52
CA GLU A 89 -15.82 16.34 -2.13
C GLU A 89 -14.93 15.13 -1.80
N LEU A 90 -15.41 14.19 -0.99
CA LEU A 90 -14.68 12.97 -0.65
C LEU A 90 -14.33 12.17 -1.90
N ALA A 91 -15.30 11.93 -2.78
CA ALA A 91 -15.10 11.18 -4.01
C ALA A 91 -14.22 11.92 -5.03
N TYR A 92 -14.04 13.24 -4.91
CA TYR A 92 -13.06 13.98 -5.71
C TYR A 92 -11.66 13.82 -5.13
N GLY A 93 -11.48 14.06 -3.82
CA GLY A 93 -10.18 13.93 -3.15
C GLY A 93 -9.61 12.52 -3.22
N ALA A 94 -10.42 11.49 -2.96
CA ALA A 94 -9.98 10.10 -3.03
C ALA A 94 -9.55 9.66 -4.44
N ARG A 95 -10.25 10.13 -5.49
CA ARG A 95 -9.86 9.85 -6.88
C ARG A 95 -8.57 10.54 -7.27
N LEU A 96 -8.39 11.78 -6.82
CA LEU A 96 -7.15 12.52 -7.08
C LEU A 96 -5.96 11.82 -6.41
N ALA A 97 -6.11 11.46 -5.13
CA ALA A 97 -5.09 10.72 -4.39
C ALA A 97 -4.74 9.37 -5.04
N LEU A 98 -5.73 8.62 -5.52
CA LEU A 98 -5.49 7.35 -6.21
C LEU A 98 -4.77 7.55 -7.54
N ARG A 99 -5.17 8.55 -8.32
CA ARG A 99 -4.54 8.85 -9.60
C ARG A 99 -3.08 9.28 -9.45
N GLU A 100 -2.74 9.89 -8.33
CA GLU A 100 -1.38 10.35 -8.00
C GLU A 100 -0.63 9.39 -7.07
N SER A 101 -1.15 8.17 -6.86
CA SER A 101 -0.54 7.17 -5.96
C SER A 101 0.61 6.38 -6.59
N GLY A 102 0.76 6.43 -7.91
CA GLY A 102 1.65 5.54 -8.67
C GLY A 102 1.12 4.12 -8.88
N TRP A 103 -0.08 3.80 -8.40
CA TRP A 103 -0.72 2.48 -8.58
C TRP A 103 -1.84 2.47 -9.63
N CYS A 104 -2.27 3.63 -10.12
CA CYS A 104 -3.36 3.73 -11.09
C CYS A 104 -2.82 4.01 -12.50
N PRO A 105 -3.05 3.11 -13.48
CA PRO A 105 -2.75 3.41 -14.87
C PRO A 105 -3.54 4.61 -15.40
N GLU A 106 -2.93 5.38 -16.29
CA GLU A 106 -3.51 6.57 -16.93
C GLU A 106 -4.72 6.25 -17.80
N SER A 107 -4.73 5.05 -18.39
CA SER A 107 -5.79 4.51 -19.23
C SER A 107 -7.13 4.41 -18.52
N ILE A 108 -7.13 4.35 -17.17
CA ILE A 108 -8.36 4.20 -16.39
C ILE A 108 -9.09 5.56 -16.31
N PRO A 109 -10.33 5.63 -16.82
CA PRO A 109 -11.08 6.87 -16.83
C PRO A 109 -11.41 7.32 -15.40
N TRP A 110 -11.50 8.64 -15.19
CA TRP A 110 -11.85 9.22 -13.90
C TRP A 110 -13.11 8.61 -13.25
N ARG A 111 -14.12 8.30 -14.06
CA ARG A 111 -15.38 7.67 -13.61
C ARG A 111 -15.23 6.16 -13.34
N GLY A 112 -14.18 5.53 -13.84
CA GLY A 112 -13.83 4.12 -13.58
C GLY A 112 -13.37 3.89 -12.14
N LEU A 113 -12.73 4.91 -11.54
CA LEU A 113 -12.29 4.91 -10.14
C LEU A 113 -13.50 4.95 -9.19
N LEU A 114 -13.71 3.83 -8.49
CA LEU A 114 -14.81 3.68 -7.55
C LEU A 114 -14.39 4.16 -6.16
N VAL A 115 -15.17 5.07 -5.58
CA VAL A 115 -14.97 5.50 -4.18
C VAL A 115 -16.14 4.99 -3.36
N ARG A 116 -15.84 4.21 -2.32
CA ARG A 116 -16.80 3.74 -1.31
C ARG A 116 -16.70 4.65 -0.10
N ASP A 117 -17.76 5.40 0.14
CA ASP A 117 -17.90 6.24 1.33
C ASP A 117 -18.37 5.38 2.50
N LEU A 118 -17.44 5.01 3.38
CA LEU A 118 -17.68 4.16 4.55
C LEU A 118 -17.33 4.91 5.84
N ARG A 119 -17.47 6.24 5.85
CA ARG A 119 -17.04 7.10 6.97
C ARG A 119 -17.82 6.87 8.27
N GLU A 120 -18.94 6.16 8.20
CA GLU A 120 -19.71 5.75 9.37
C GLU A 120 -19.27 4.39 9.95
N VAL A 121 -18.46 3.62 9.21
CA VAL A 121 -18.00 2.28 9.61
C VAL A 121 -16.76 2.42 10.50
N ARG A 122 -16.84 1.84 11.72
CA ARG A 122 -15.83 1.98 12.78
C ARG A 122 -15.50 0.68 13.52
N ALA A 123 -16.48 -0.20 13.72
CA ALA A 123 -16.27 -1.48 14.40
C ALA A 123 -15.32 -2.35 13.59
N ALA A 124 -14.42 -3.07 14.25
CA ALA A 124 -13.36 -3.79 13.56
C ALA A 124 -13.92 -4.89 12.64
N GLU A 125 -15.03 -5.54 13.07
CA GLU A 125 -15.73 -6.55 12.29
C GLU A 125 -16.33 -5.98 11.00
N ASP A 126 -17.00 -4.83 11.07
CA ASP A 126 -17.57 -4.18 9.89
C ASP A 126 -16.46 -3.72 8.93
N VAL A 127 -15.36 -3.17 9.45
CA VAL A 127 -14.19 -2.81 8.64
C VAL A 127 -13.66 -4.05 7.90
N ALA A 128 -13.55 -5.20 8.57
CA ALA A 128 -13.11 -6.45 7.95
C ALA A 128 -14.08 -6.89 6.83
N ALA A 129 -15.38 -6.88 7.11
CA ALA A 129 -16.41 -7.26 6.15
C ALA A 129 -16.39 -6.35 4.90
N GLU A 130 -16.22 -5.05 5.08
CA GLU A 130 -16.10 -4.08 4.00
C GLU A 130 -14.79 -4.25 3.20
N CYS A 131 -13.69 -4.68 3.84
CA CYS A 131 -12.43 -5.03 3.18
C CYS A 131 -12.58 -6.30 2.32
N VAL A 132 -13.28 -7.32 2.81
CA VAL A 132 -13.61 -8.52 2.01
C VAL A 132 -14.49 -8.14 0.81
N ARG A 133 -15.46 -7.24 1.01
CA ARG A 133 -16.27 -6.72 -0.10
C ARG A 133 -15.44 -5.90 -1.09
N HIS A 134 -14.41 -5.17 -0.62
CA HIS A 134 -13.46 -4.48 -1.48
C HIS A 134 -12.81 -5.45 -2.45
N LEU A 135 -12.24 -6.55 -1.95
CA LEU A 135 -11.53 -7.55 -2.74
C LEU A 135 -12.43 -8.12 -3.84
N ARG A 136 -13.67 -8.51 -3.49
CA ARG A 136 -14.65 -9.04 -4.43
C ARG A 136 -15.02 -8.02 -5.52
N MET A 137 -15.22 -6.76 -5.15
CA MET A 137 -15.57 -5.69 -6.10
C MET A 137 -14.42 -5.31 -7.03
N ALA A 138 -13.19 -5.33 -6.52
CA ALA A 138 -11.99 -5.00 -7.28
C ALA A 138 -11.61 -6.11 -8.27
N ALA A 139 -11.86 -7.38 -7.93
CA ALA A 139 -11.50 -8.52 -8.76
C ALA A 139 -12.37 -8.66 -10.04
N ALA A 140 -13.58 -8.10 -10.07
CA ALA A 140 -14.50 -8.01 -11.22
C ALA A 140 -14.29 -9.01 -12.39
N ALA A 141 -14.38 -10.32 -12.10
CA ALA A 141 -14.19 -11.42 -13.06
C ALA A 141 -12.86 -11.37 -13.86
N GLY A 142 -11.80 -10.83 -13.26
CA GLY A 142 -10.47 -10.67 -13.87
C GLY A 142 -10.19 -9.24 -14.37
N ALA A 143 -11.21 -8.46 -14.71
CA ALA A 143 -11.06 -7.07 -15.13
C ALA A 143 -10.84 -6.14 -13.93
N ILE A 144 -9.59 -6.06 -13.45
CA ILE A 144 -9.28 -5.41 -12.18
C ILE A 144 -9.72 -3.94 -12.19
N ARG A 145 -10.61 -3.61 -11.25
CA ARG A 145 -11.16 -2.27 -11.10
C ARG A 145 -10.46 -1.54 -9.95
N PRO A 146 -9.97 -0.31 -10.13
CA PRO A 146 -9.47 0.48 -9.01
C PRO A 146 -10.62 0.95 -8.11
N VAL A 147 -10.46 0.68 -6.82
CA VAL A 147 -11.41 1.03 -5.77
C VAL A 147 -10.66 1.72 -4.64
N VAL A 148 -11.27 2.73 -4.03
CA VAL A 148 -10.86 3.31 -2.73
C VAL A 148 -12.02 3.12 -1.76
N SER A 149 -11.76 2.54 -0.60
CA SER A 149 -12.75 2.47 0.49
C SER A 149 -12.31 3.37 1.62
N VAL A 150 -13.08 4.41 1.94
CA VAL A 150 -12.70 5.40 2.95
C VAL A 150 -13.51 5.19 4.22
N PHE A 151 -12.87 4.68 5.26
CA PHE A 151 -13.49 4.48 6.57
C PHE A 151 -13.54 5.76 7.40
N ALA A 152 -14.02 5.67 8.64
CA ALA A 152 -14.16 6.82 9.52
C ALA A 152 -12.84 7.60 9.71
N PRO A 153 -12.88 8.95 9.65
CA PRO A 153 -11.71 9.77 9.90
C PRO A 153 -11.33 9.79 11.38
N ASP A 154 -10.11 10.25 11.66
CA ASP A 154 -9.78 10.74 12.99
C ASP A 154 -10.61 11.98 13.31
N SER A 155 -11.04 12.08 14.56
CA SER A 155 -11.68 13.27 15.11
C SER A 155 -10.98 13.67 16.40
N PRO A 156 -11.06 14.94 16.82
CA PRO A 156 -10.47 15.40 18.09
C PRO A 156 -10.88 14.58 19.32
N TRP A 157 -12.04 13.92 19.27
CA TRP A 157 -12.60 13.14 20.37
C TRP A 157 -12.46 11.62 20.21
N ARG A 158 -12.18 11.12 19.00
CA ARG A 158 -12.14 9.67 18.74
C ARG A 158 -11.30 9.33 17.52
N PRO A 159 -10.35 8.38 17.63
CA PRO A 159 -9.60 7.89 16.47
C PRO A 159 -10.50 7.09 15.51
N GLY A 160 -10.16 7.13 14.23
CA GLY A 160 -10.71 6.21 13.22
C GLY A 160 -10.10 4.80 13.32
N PRO A 161 -10.67 3.79 12.63
CA PRO A 161 -10.07 2.47 12.57
C PRO A 161 -8.71 2.50 11.84
N ARG A 162 -7.84 1.53 12.14
CA ARG A 162 -6.55 1.30 11.48
C ARG A 162 -6.49 -0.13 10.96
N ILE A 163 -5.91 -0.32 9.78
CA ILE A 163 -5.54 -1.63 9.27
C ILE A 163 -4.02 -1.74 9.40
N ARG A 164 -3.53 -2.73 10.15
CA ARG A 164 -2.09 -2.90 10.40
C ARG A 164 -1.39 -3.64 9.26
N ASN A 165 -2.13 -4.36 8.43
CA ASN A 165 -1.60 -4.98 7.21
C ASN A 165 -1.18 -3.90 6.22
N ASP A 166 -0.05 -4.10 5.55
CA ASP A 166 0.39 -3.21 4.48
C ASP A 166 -0.46 -3.34 3.22
N GLN A 167 -0.88 -4.56 2.91
CA GLN A 167 -1.90 -4.86 1.92
C GLN A 167 -2.97 -5.78 2.51
N LEU A 168 -4.20 -5.70 2.01
CA LEU A 168 -5.29 -6.55 2.51
C LEU A 168 -4.96 -8.04 2.35
N VAL A 169 -4.28 -8.42 1.28
CA VAL A 169 -3.90 -9.81 1.02
C VAL A 169 -2.38 -9.91 1.00
N ARG A 170 -1.85 -10.70 1.93
CA ARG A 170 -0.45 -11.11 1.98
C ARG A 170 -0.30 -12.53 2.45
N TYR A 171 0.82 -13.14 2.07
CA TYR A 171 1.16 -14.49 2.45
C TYR A 171 2.06 -14.48 3.68
N ALA A 172 1.84 -15.45 4.56
CA ALA A 172 2.61 -15.63 5.77
C ALA A 172 4.06 -16.04 5.47
N GLY A 173 4.94 -15.77 6.44
CA GLY A 173 6.32 -16.23 6.47
C GLY A 173 6.59 -16.99 7.76
N TYR A 174 7.14 -18.19 7.66
CA TYR A 174 7.47 -19.05 8.81
C TYR A 174 8.96 -19.34 8.83
N ARG A 175 9.60 -19.01 9.94
CA ARG A 175 11.00 -19.41 10.18
C ARG A 175 11.03 -20.90 10.53
N GLU A 176 11.65 -21.68 9.65
CA GLU A 176 11.94 -23.10 9.85
C GLU A 176 13.45 -23.27 10.16
N PRO A 177 13.91 -24.44 10.64
CA PRO A 177 15.31 -24.61 11.07
C PRO A 177 16.35 -24.34 9.97
N SER A 178 16.04 -24.68 8.71
CA SER A 178 16.98 -24.59 7.58
C SER A 178 16.65 -23.52 6.55
N HIS A 179 15.42 -22.98 6.58
CA HIS A 179 14.94 -22.04 5.58
C HIS A 179 13.74 -21.25 6.12
N VAL A 180 13.21 -20.34 5.30
CA VAL A 180 11.93 -19.68 5.57
C VAL A 180 10.90 -20.22 4.59
N LEU A 181 9.76 -20.67 5.12
CA LEU A 181 8.60 -21.09 4.35
C LEU A 181 7.68 -19.89 4.12
N GLY A 182 7.33 -19.62 2.86
CA GLY A 182 6.49 -18.48 2.48
C GLY A 182 7.28 -17.19 2.25
N ASP A 183 6.69 -16.04 2.54
CA ASP A 183 7.30 -14.73 2.25
C ASP A 183 8.17 -14.25 3.42
N ARG A 184 9.49 -14.17 3.20
CA ARG A 184 10.47 -13.78 4.23
C ARG A 184 10.21 -12.40 4.83
N ARG A 185 9.62 -11.49 4.07
CA ARG A 185 9.31 -10.12 4.54
C ARG A 185 8.27 -10.11 5.65
N TYR A 186 7.43 -11.13 5.74
CA TYR A 186 6.34 -11.19 6.71
C TYR A 186 6.61 -12.11 7.89
N VAL A 187 7.84 -12.63 8.10
CA VAL A 187 8.14 -13.51 9.25
C VAL A 187 7.80 -12.85 10.59
N ASP A 188 8.22 -11.60 10.78
CA ASP A 188 7.98 -10.88 12.04
C ASP A 188 6.51 -10.54 12.22
N PHE A 189 5.84 -10.10 11.15
CA PHE A 189 4.41 -9.82 11.16
C PHE A 189 3.59 -11.09 11.47
N THR A 190 3.91 -12.19 10.79
CA THR A 190 3.29 -13.52 10.98
C THR A 190 3.46 -13.99 12.43
N THR A 191 4.67 -13.83 12.99
CA THR A 191 4.97 -14.17 14.38
C THR A 191 4.16 -13.31 15.36
N GLY A 192 4.08 -12.00 15.11
CA GLY A 192 3.28 -11.07 15.92
C GLY A 192 1.79 -11.41 15.90
N VAL A 193 1.25 -11.68 14.72
CA VAL A 193 -0.16 -12.07 14.54
C VAL A 193 -0.46 -13.44 15.17
N GLY A 194 0.50 -14.38 15.15
CA GLY A 194 0.40 -15.64 15.90
C GLY A 194 0.30 -15.43 17.42
N LYS A 195 1.08 -14.49 17.98
CA LYS A 195 1.00 -14.12 19.41
C LYS A 195 -0.35 -13.47 19.78
N LEU A 196 -1.01 -12.82 18.82
CA LEU A 196 -2.36 -12.26 18.97
C LEU A 196 -3.47 -13.32 18.84
N GLY A 197 -3.12 -14.59 18.63
CA GLY A 197 -4.07 -15.72 18.63
C GLY A 197 -4.42 -16.26 17.25
N TRP A 198 -3.82 -15.75 16.17
CA TRP A 198 -3.99 -16.37 14.86
C TRP A 198 -3.36 -17.75 14.82
N ARG A 199 -4.09 -18.73 14.26
CA ARG A 199 -3.58 -20.08 14.04
C ARG A 199 -3.36 -20.29 12.55
N PRO A 200 -2.12 -20.52 12.11
CA PRO A 200 -1.84 -20.79 10.70
C PRO A 200 -2.48 -22.12 10.26
N PRO A 201 -2.75 -22.30 8.96
CA PRO A 201 -3.17 -23.58 8.41
C PRO A 201 -2.24 -24.74 8.78
N THR A 202 -2.80 -25.95 8.87
CA THR A 202 -2.04 -27.18 9.10
C THR A 202 -2.40 -28.19 8.01
N PRO A 203 -1.44 -28.62 7.16
CA PRO A 203 -0.03 -28.22 7.14
C PRO A 203 0.16 -26.75 6.70
N ARG A 204 1.27 -26.14 7.14
CA ARG A 204 1.67 -24.79 6.70
C ARG A 204 2.12 -24.83 5.23
N GLY A 205 1.77 -23.79 4.49
CA GLY A 205 2.10 -23.62 3.08
C GLY A 205 2.85 -22.32 2.78
N ARG A 206 3.41 -22.26 1.57
CA ARG A 206 4.10 -21.06 1.04
C ARG A 206 3.17 -19.88 0.77
N PHE A 207 1.87 -20.14 0.61
CA PHE A 207 0.85 -19.17 0.20
C PHE A 207 -0.34 -19.18 1.18
N ASP A 208 -0.03 -19.22 2.48
CA ASP A 208 -1.03 -19.12 3.54
C ASP A 208 -1.42 -17.66 3.75
N LEU A 209 -2.72 -17.36 3.64
CA LEU A 209 -3.23 -16.00 3.77
C LEU A 209 -3.12 -15.51 5.22
N LEU A 210 -2.51 -14.34 5.40
CA LEU A 210 -2.54 -13.62 6.67
C LEU A 210 -3.95 -13.09 6.96
N PRO A 211 -4.38 -13.04 8.23
CA PRO A 211 -5.64 -12.41 8.60
C PRO A 211 -5.52 -10.88 8.49
N LEU A 212 -6.66 -10.20 8.39
CA LEU A 212 -6.73 -8.77 8.62
C LEU A 212 -6.53 -8.48 10.10
N VAL A 213 -5.65 -7.54 10.40
CA VAL A 213 -5.35 -7.04 11.73
C VAL A 213 -5.90 -5.64 11.81
N ILE A 214 -7.05 -5.51 12.46
CA ILE A 214 -7.80 -4.26 12.53
C ILE A 214 -7.78 -3.76 13.96
N GLU A 215 -7.46 -2.49 14.11
CA GLU A 215 -7.50 -1.80 15.37
C GLU A 215 -8.62 -0.76 15.34
N SER A 216 -9.48 -0.82 16.35
CA SER A 216 -10.50 0.19 16.59
C SER A 216 -10.35 0.74 18.00
N GLY A 217 -10.72 2.02 18.18
CA GLY A 217 -10.54 2.71 19.47
C GLY A 217 -11.25 2.02 20.64
N ASP A 218 -12.37 1.36 20.39
CA ASP A 218 -13.20 0.76 21.45
C ASP A 218 -12.86 -0.74 21.67
N GLU A 219 -12.36 -1.42 20.64
CA GLU A 219 -12.21 -2.89 20.63
C GLU A 219 -10.74 -3.36 20.69
N GLY A 220 -9.79 -2.42 20.60
CA GLY A 220 -8.38 -2.72 20.47
C GLY A 220 -8.07 -3.44 19.16
N VAL A 221 -7.04 -4.31 19.19
CA VAL A 221 -6.60 -5.07 18.02
C VAL A 221 -7.37 -6.38 17.91
N ARG A 222 -7.99 -6.62 16.74
CA ARG A 222 -8.79 -7.80 16.42
C ARG A 222 -8.31 -8.43 15.11
N LEU A 223 -8.41 -9.75 15.04
CA LEU A 223 -7.96 -10.55 13.89
C LEU A 223 -9.15 -11.11 13.13
N PHE A 224 -9.17 -10.96 11.82
CA PHE A 224 -10.24 -11.44 10.95
C PHE A 224 -9.67 -12.28 9.80
N PRO A 225 -9.99 -13.58 9.71
CA PRO A 225 -9.59 -14.41 8.58
C PRO A 225 -10.19 -13.88 7.28
N ILE A 226 -9.42 -13.91 6.20
CA ILE A 226 -9.91 -13.57 4.86
C ILE A 226 -10.48 -14.83 4.21
N PRO A 227 -11.75 -14.83 3.77
CA PRO A 227 -12.31 -15.95 3.03
C PRO A 227 -11.53 -16.20 1.73
N ARG A 228 -11.13 -17.46 1.48
CA ARG A 228 -10.34 -17.79 0.28
C ARG A 228 -11.06 -17.46 -1.03
N ASP A 229 -12.39 -17.56 -1.05
CA ASP A 229 -13.24 -17.20 -2.20
C ASP A 229 -13.26 -15.69 -2.49
N ALA A 230 -12.85 -14.86 -1.54
CA ALA A 230 -12.71 -13.41 -1.75
C ALA A 230 -11.38 -13.04 -2.41
N VAL A 231 -10.41 -13.97 -2.48
CA VAL A 231 -9.08 -13.73 -3.04
C VAL A 231 -8.96 -14.45 -4.38
N LEU A 232 -8.94 -13.68 -5.47
CA LEU A 232 -8.59 -14.19 -6.78
C LEU A 232 -7.08 -14.45 -6.83
N GLU A 233 -6.67 -15.73 -6.89
CA GLU A 233 -5.27 -16.14 -7.05
C GLU A 233 -5.03 -16.72 -8.44
N VAL A 234 -3.94 -16.28 -9.09
CA VAL A 234 -3.48 -16.80 -10.38
C VAL A 234 -2.34 -17.79 -10.12
N ARG A 235 -2.46 -19.01 -10.62
CA ARG A 235 -1.35 -19.99 -10.63
C ARG A 235 -0.37 -19.62 -11.72
N LEU A 236 0.92 -19.67 -11.40
CA LEU A 236 1.95 -19.23 -12.33
C LEU A 236 2.54 -20.40 -13.12
N THR A 237 2.60 -20.21 -14.44
CA THR A 237 3.16 -21.09 -15.45
C THR A 237 4.01 -20.26 -16.41
N HIS A 238 4.85 -20.91 -17.22
CA HIS A 238 5.72 -20.21 -18.17
C HIS A 238 5.39 -20.64 -19.61
N PRO A 239 5.37 -19.71 -20.59
CA PRO A 239 5.01 -20.04 -21.98
C PRO A 239 5.97 -21.03 -22.64
N GLU A 240 7.24 -21.05 -22.22
CA GLU A 240 8.31 -21.84 -22.85
C GLU A 240 9.01 -22.82 -21.90
N LEU A 241 8.72 -22.77 -20.59
CA LEU A 241 9.46 -23.52 -19.57
C LEU A 241 8.48 -24.40 -18.77
N PRO A 242 8.17 -25.63 -19.24
CA PRO A 242 7.16 -26.47 -18.60
C PRO A 242 7.43 -26.77 -17.13
N TRP A 243 8.71 -26.91 -16.75
CA TRP A 243 9.15 -27.15 -15.37
C TRP A 243 8.73 -26.02 -14.41
N PHE A 244 8.41 -24.83 -14.91
CA PHE A 244 8.01 -23.71 -14.05
C PHE A 244 6.73 -24.01 -13.26
N ALA A 245 5.80 -24.78 -13.84
CA ALA A 245 4.57 -25.20 -13.17
C ALA A 245 4.84 -26.09 -11.94
N GLU A 246 5.94 -26.84 -11.93
CA GLU A 246 6.36 -27.69 -10.80
C GLU A 246 6.72 -26.86 -9.56
N LEU A 247 7.07 -25.57 -9.73
CA LEU A 247 7.35 -24.68 -8.61
C LEU A 247 6.12 -24.37 -7.74
N GLY A 248 4.91 -24.67 -8.25
CA GLY A 248 3.65 -24.55 -7.52
C GLY A 248 3.31 -23.11 -7.11
N LEU A 249 3.82 -22.12 -7.84
CA LEU A 249 3.67 -20.71 -7.51
C LEU A 249 2.25 -20.20 -7.80
N ARG A 250 1.80 -19.25 -6.99
CA ARG A 250 0.57 -18.51 -7.21
C ARG A 250 0.68 -17.10 -6.67
N TRP A 251 -0.17 -16.21 -7.14
CA TRP A 251 -0.22 -14.85 -6.61
C TRP A 251 -1.64 -14.27 -6.66
N HIS A 252 -2.04 -13.55 -5.61
CA HIS A 252 -3.27 -12.75 -5.61
C HIS A 252 -3.27 -11.69 -6.73
N ALA A 253 -4.43 -11.49 -7.34
CA ALA A 253 -4.61 -10.63 -8.51
C ALA A 253 -4.75 -9.14 -8.19
N VAL A 254 -5.19 -8.80 -6.97
CA VAL A 254 -5.54 -7.41 -6.60
C VAL A 254 -4.55 -6.86 -5.57
N PRO A 255 -3.74 -5.83 -5.90
CA PRO A 255 -2.87 -5.16 -4.94
C PRO A 255 -3.66 -4.12 -4.15
N VAL A 256 -4.29 -4.52 -3.03
CA VAL A 256 -5.00 -3.55 -2.17
C VAL A 256 -4.06 -3.05 -1.07
N ILE A 257 -3.54 -1.83 -1.19
CA ILE A 257 -2.74 -1.14 -0.17
C ILE A 257 -3.66 -0.72 0.98
N ALA A 258 -3.24 -0.93 2.24
CA ALA A 258 -4.09 -0.72 3.41
C ALA A 258 -3.44 0.03 4.59
N ASN A 259 -2.11 0.13 4.67
CA ASN A 259 -1.40 0.79 5.79
C ASN A 259 -1.11 2.28 5.59
N THR A 260 -1.78 2.93 4.66
CA THR A 260 -1.62 4.37 4.41
C THR A 260 -2.86 5.13 4.83
N ARG A 261 -2.69 6.30 5.43
CA ARG A 261 -3.80 7.23 5.66
C ARG A 261 -4.06 8.06 4.41
N LEU A 262 -5.32 8.28 4.07
CA LEU A 262 -5.72 9.23 3.04
C LEU A 262 -5.92 10.60 3.67
N ARG A 263 -5.17 11.62 3.24
CA ARG A 263 -5.34 13.00 3.69
C ARG A 263 -6.06 13.81 2.62
N ILE A 264 -7.15 14.48 2.98
CA ILE A 264 -7.92 15.35 2.06
C ILE A 264 -8.27 16.63 2.79
N GLY A 265 -7.83 17.79 2.28
CA GLY A 265 -8.20 19.09 2.84
C GLY A 265 -7.92 19.22 4.34
N GLY A 266 -6.84 18.60 4.83
CA GLY A 266 -6.46 18.58 6.24
C GLY A 266 -7.16 17.53 7.13
N ILE A 267 -8.11 16.75 6.60
CA ILE A 267 -8.71 15.61 7.31
C ILE A 267 -7.93 14.34 6.99
N ASP A 268 -7.57 13.59 8.03
CA ASP A 268 -6.90 12.29 7.92
C ASP A 268 -7.92 11.14 8.04
N TYR A 269 -7.96 10.29 7.01
CA TYR A 269 -8.73 9.05 6.93
C TYR A 269 -7.79 7.87 7.10
N PRO A 270 -7.68 7.30 8.30
CA PRO A 270 -6.53 6.47 8.62
C PRO A 270 -6.60 5.04 8.11
N ALA A 271 -7.80 4.54 7.88
CA ALA A 271 -8.04 3.34 7.09
C ALA A 271 -8.72 3.77 5.79
N ALA A 272 -7.96 3.73 4.70
CA ALA A 272 -8.46 4.06 3.37
C ALA A 272 -7.92 3.08 2.32
N PRO A 273 -8.19 1.76 2.44
CA PRO A 273 -7.61 0.79 1.53
C PRO A 273 -8.00 1.08 0.08
N TYR A 274 -7.02 0.97 -0.80
CA TYR A 274 -7.18 1.24 -2.21
C TYR A 274 -6.40 0.24 -3.06
N ASN A 275 -6.86 0.01 -4.28
CA ASN A 275 -6.13 -0.79 -5.25
C ASN A 275 -5.96 -0.08 -6.58
N GLY A 276 -4.86 -0.45 -7.21
CA GLY A 276 -4.58 -0.19 -8.61
C GLY A 276 -4.68 -1.47 -9.45
N VAL A 277 -3.89 -1.50 -10.51
CA VAL A 277 -3.60 -2.70 -11.31
C VAL A 277 -2.13 -3.05 -11.10
N TYR A 278 -1.80 -4.33 -10.96
CA TYR A 278 -0.41 -4.77 -10.83
C TYR A 278 0.41 -4.42 -12.07
N ILE A 279 1.71 -4.17 -11.85
CA ILE A 279 2.74 -4.29 -12.89
C ILE A 279 3.47 -5.62 -12.68
N CYS A 280 3.84 -6.33 -13.75
CA CYS A 280 4.46 -7.66 -13.66
C CYS A 280 5.72 -7.70 -12.77
N ARG A 281 6.61 -6.69 -12.89
CA ARG A 281 7.82 -6.54 -12.06
C ARG A 281 7.52 -6.56 -10.56
N ALA A 282 6.40 -5.98 -10.14
CA ALA A 282 6.00 -5.94 -8.72
C ALA A 282 5.65 -7.32 -8.14
N ILE A 283 5.52 -8.35 -8.99
CA ILE A 283 5.34 -9.75 -8.60
C ILE A 283 6.60 -10.55 -8.92
N GLY A 284 7.01 -10.57 -10.19
CA GLY A 284 8.07 -11.45 -10.68
C GLY A 284 9.45 -11.10 -10.10
N GLU A 285 9.83 -9.84 -10.17
CA GLU A 285 11.17 -9.38 -9.74
C GLU A 285 11.16 -9.00 -8.26
N ASP A 286 10.31 -8.04 -7.88
CA ASP A 286 10.34 -7.40 -6.54
C ASP A 286 9.90 -8.33 -5.40
N VAL A 287 9.36 -9.50 -5.71
CA VAL A 287 8.83 -10.46 -4.72
C VAL A 287 9.28 -11.88 -4.97
N LEU A 288 9.00 -12.43 -6.15
CA LEU A 288 9.37 -13.81 -6.44
C LEU A 288 10.88 -13.95 -6.59
N GLY A 289 11.52 -13.03 -7.32
CA GLY A 289 12.97 -13.02 -7.54
C GLY A 289 13.78 -12.56 -6.33
N GLU A 290 13.26 -11.59 -5.56
CA GLU A 290 13.95 -10.92 -4.47
C GLU A 290 14.33 -11.86 -3.30
N ASP A 291 15.61 -11.87 -2.92
CA ASP A 291 16.16 -12.72 -1.86
C ASP A 291 15.58 -12.38 -0.48
N ALA A 292 15.26 -11.10 -0.24
CA ALA A 292 14.57 -10.68 0.97
C ALA A 292 13.10 -11.14 1.05
N ALA A 293 12.54 -11.69 -0.04
CA ALA A 293 11.16 -12.19 -0.14
C ALA A 293 11.14 -13.71 -0.42
N TYR A 294 10.89 -14.16 -1.66
CA TYR A 294 10.86 -15.60 -1.99
C TYR A 294 12.21 -16.13 -2.50
N GLY A 295 13.09 -15.28 -3.02
CA GLY A 295 14.45 -15.64 -3.46
C GLY A 295 14.49 -16.70 -4.56
N LEU A 296 13.52 -16.71 -5.48
CA LEU A 296 13.42 -17.71 -6.55
C LEU A 296 14.33 -17.41 -7.74
N ALA A 297 14.99 -16.25 -7.79
CA ALA A 297 15.93 -15.93 -8.85
C ALA A 297 17.01 -17.01 -8.99
N THR A 298 17.59 -17.47 -7.87
CA THR A 298 18.61 -18.53 -7.85
C THR A 298 18.07 -19.85 -8.38
N VAL A 299 16.86 -20.25 -7.96
CA VAL A 299 16.21 -21.50 -8.41
C VAL A 299 15.95 -21.46 -9.91
N VAL A 300 15.47 -20.33 -10.43
CA VAL A 300 15.25 -20.13 -11.87
C VAL A 300 16.56 -20.15 -12.63
N ALA A 301 17.61 -19.49 -12.12
CA ALA A 301 18.93 -19.47 -12.75
C ALA A 301 19.56 -20.87 -12.86
N GLU A 302 19.46 -21.70 -11.80
CA GLU A 302 19.90 -23.08 -11.80
C GLU A 302 19.15 -23.93 -12.83
N ARG A 303 17.81 -23.82 -12.86
CA ARG A 303 16.96 -24.53 -13.85
C ARG A 303 17.23 -24.10 -15.28
N LEU A 304 17.73 -22.90 -15.50
CA LEU A 304 18.15 -22.36 -16.79
C LEU A 304 19.62 -22.64 -17.14
N GLY A 305 20.41 -23.22 -16.21
CA GLY A 305 21.83 -23.48 -16.41
C GLY A 305 22.68 -22.20 -16.53
N LEU A 306 22.31 -21.13 -15.84
CA LEU A 306 23.03 -19.86 -15.90
C LEU A 306 24.28 -19.89 -15.01
N ASP A 307 25.32 -19.14 -15.42
CA ASP A 307 26.48 -18.88 -14.58
C ASP A 307 26.15 -17.87 -13.48
N THR A 308 25.98 -18.36 -12.26
CA THR A 308 25.66 -17.56 -11.06
C THR A 308 26.91 -17.11 -10.28
N SER A 309 28.11 -17.34 -10.81
CA SER A 309 29.37 -17.08 -10.09
C SER A 309 29.66 -15.60 -9.84
N ARG A 310 29.12 -14.69 -10.67
CA ARG A 310 29.37 -13.24 -10.60
C ARG A 310 28.14 -12.45 -11.03
N GLU A 311 27.85 -11.33 -10.37
CA GLU A 311 26.75 -10.42 -10.78
C GLU A 311 26.86 -9.94 -12.22
N ARG A 312 28.09 -9.75 -12.73
CA ARG A 312 28.35 -9.26 -14.09
C ARG A 312 27.86 -10.19 -15.19
N THR A 313 27.51 -11.44 -14.88
CA THR A 313 26.86 -12.35 -15.86
C THR A 313 25.39 -11.99 -16.07
N LEU A 314 24.84 -11.06 -15.27
CA LEU A 314 23.45 -10.59 -15.34
C LEU A 314 22.44 -11.73 -15.18
N TRP A 315 22.82 -12.76 -14.43
CA TRP A 315 21.97 -13.93 -14.23
C TRP A 315 20.68 -13.58 -13.48
N ARG A 316 20.72 -12.59 -12.57
CA ARG A 316 19.53 -12.09 -11.86
C ARG A 316 18.57 -11.38 -12.79
N ASP A 317 19.08 -10.50 -13.66
CA ASP A 317 18.26 -9.82 -14.67
C ASP A 317 17.58 -10.84 -15.59
N ARG A 318 18.31 -11.87 -16.02
CA ARG A 318 17.75 -12.95 -16.85
C ARG A 318 16.70 -13.77 -16.10
N ALA A 319 16.94 -14.12 -14.84
CA ALA A 319 15.96 -14.84 -14.03
C ALA A 319 14.70 -13.98 -13.76
N ALA A 320 14.87 -12.69 -13.47
CA ALA A 320 13.79 -11.72 -13.28
C ALA A 320 12.94 -11.57 -14.54
N LEU A 321 13.57 -11.55 -15.72
CA LEU A 321 12.85 -11.54 -17.00
C LEU A 321 11.94 -12.76 -17.15
N GLU A 322 12.44 -13.98 -16.94
CA GLU A 322 11.60 -15.20 -17.06
C GLU A 322 10.50 -15.25 -15.99
N LEU A 323 10.76 -14.74 -14.78
CA LEU A 323 9.73 -14.58 -13.74
C LEU A 323 8.63 -13.61 -14.21
N ASN A 324 8.99 -12.45 -14.74
CA ASN A 324 8.03 -11.48 -15.27
C ASN A 324 7.24 -12.03 -16.46
N ARG A 325 7.89 -12.80 -17.36
CA ARG A 325 7.22 -13.51 -18.47
C ARG A 325 6.21 -14.53 -17.97
N ALA A 326 6.56 -15.34 -16.96
CA ALA A 326 5.61 -16.27 -16.32
C ALA A 326 4.40 -15.54 -15.73
N VAL A 327 4.63 -14.42 -15.03
CA VAL A 327 3.54 -13.63 -14.44
C VAL A 327 2.60 -13.12 -15.53
N LEU A 328 3.13 -12.42 -16.55
CA LEU A 328 2.31 -11.88 -17.64
C LEU A 328 1.51 -12.99 -18.34
N HIS A 329 2.19 -14.05 -18.77
CA HIS A 329 1.55 -15.18 -19.43
C HIS A 329 0.41 -15.78 -18.59
N SER A 330 0.64 -15.97 -17.30
CA SER A 330 -0.34 -16.61 -16.42
C SER A 330 -1.55 -15.72 -16.15
N PHE A 331 -1.33 -14.41 -16.00
CA PHE A 331 -2.40 -13.44 -15.82
C PHE A 331 -3.24 -13.30 -17.10
N ASP A 332 -2.59 -13.25 -18.27
CA ASP A 332 -3.25 -13.23 -19.57
C ASP A 332 -4.12 -14.48 -19.78
N GLN A 333 -3.57 -15.68 -19.49
CA GLN A 333 -4.31 -16.95 -19.57
C GLN A 333 -5.50 -17.00 -18.61
N ALA A 334 -5.38 -16.37 -17.45
CA ALA A 334 -6.47 -16.28 -16.46
C ALA A 334 -7.48 -15.16 -16.76
N GLY A 335 -7.27 -14.34 -17.80
CA GLY A 335 -8.10 -13.18 -18.11
C GLY A 335 -8.02 -12.08 -17.06
N VAL A 336 -6.91 -11.98 -16.33
CA VAL A 336 -6.72 -11.03 -15.23
C VAL A 336 -5.89 -9.84 -15.69
N SER A 337 -6.39 -8.62 -15.47
CA SER A 337 -5.69 -7.40 -15.85
C SER A 337 -4.36 -7.24 -15.10
N ILE A 338 -3.30 -7.01 -15.86
CA ILE A 338 -1.96 -6.67 -15.38
C ILE A 338 -1.27 -5.77 -16.40
N GLU A 339 -0.42 -4.86 -15.92
CA GLU A 339 0.41 -4.01 -16.76
C GLU A 339 1.83 -4.59 -16.89
N HIS A 340 2.50 -4.29 -17.99
CA HIS A 340 3.87 -4.75 -18.27
C HIS A 340 4.92 -3.64 -18.11
N SER A 341 4.51 -2.37 -18.18
CA SER A 341 5.41 -1.21 -18.14
C SER A 341 4.98 -0.22 -17.06
N ALA A 342 5.95 0.40 -16.40
CA ALA A 342 5.70 1.45 -15.40
C ALA A 342 5.31 2.79 -16.04
N GLU A 343 5.56 2.96 -17.35
CA GLU A 343 5.29 4.19 -18.09
C GLU A 343 3.79 4.50 -18.22
N VAL A 344 2.93 3.51 -17.99
CA VAL A 344 1.46 3.70 -18.02
C VAL A 344 0.94 4.35 -16.74
N TYR A 345 1.76 4.48 -15.69
CA TYR A 345 1.38 5.05 -14.41
C TYR A 345 1.85 6.50 -14.30
N LEU A 346 1.00 7.36 -13.74
CA LEU A 346 1.41 8.71 -13.38
C LEU A 346 2.48 8.66 -12.28
N PRO A 347 3.49 9.54 -12.35
CA PRO A 347 4.45 9.68 -11.26
C PRO A 347 3.72 10.10 -9.98
N ALA A 348 4.15 9.54 -8.85
CA ALA A 348 3.63 9.95 -7.56
C ALA A 348 3.94 11.44 -7.33
N SER A 349 2.92 12.23 -6.94
CA SER A 349 3.08 13.65 -6.65
C SER A 349 3.28 13.87 -5.15
N ASP A 350 4.37 14.54 -4.77
CA ASP A 350 4.72 14.83 -3.34
C ASP A 350 4.28 16.24 -2.89
N THR A 351 3.19 16.75 -3.44
CA THR A 351 2.69 18.07 -3.02
C THR A 351 1.95 17.96 -1.70
N ARG A 352 2.51 18.55 -0.64
CA ARG A 352 2.00 18.51 0.75
C ARG A 352 0.54 18.98 0.93
N ASP A 353 0.02 19.77 0.01
CA ASP A 353 -1.31 20.38 0.12
C ASP A 353 -2.39 19.70 -0.75
N ARG A 354 -2.04 18.62 -1.47
CA ARG A 354 -2.99 17.88 -2.31
C ARG A 354 -3.49 16.60 -1.62
N PRO A 355 -4.69 16.11 -2.00
CA PRO A 355 -5.15 14.79 -1.57
C PRO A 355 -4.12 13.70 -1.87
N ALA A 356 -3.69 12.96 -0.84
CA ALA A 356 -2.64 11.95 -1.00
C ALA A 356 -2.79 10.80 0.02
N PHE A 357 -2.23 9.64 -0.34
CA PHE A 357 -2.00 8.53 0.59
C PHE A 357 -0.63 8.68 1.25
N LEU A 358 -0.60 8.74 2.57
CA LEU A 358 0.59 8.99 3.38
C LEU A 358 0.85 7.81 4.31
N ARG A 359 2.12 7.43 4.50
CA ARG A 359 2.54 6.40 5.46
C ARG A 359 2.64 6.94 6.87
#